data_AF-A0A2C9KGU5-F1
#
_entry.id   AF-A0A2C9KGU5-F1
#
_cell.length_a   1.000
_cell.length_b   1.000
_cell.length_c   1.000
_cell.angle_alpha   90.00
_cell.angle_beta   90.00
_cell.angle_gamma   90.00
#
_symmetry.space_group_name_H-M   'P 1'
#
loop_
_entity.id
_entity.type
_entity.pdbx_description
1 polymer ?
#
loop_
_entity_poly.entity_id
_entity_poly.type
_entity_poly.pdbx_seq_one_letter_code
_entity_poly.pdbx_strand_id
1 'polypeptide(L)'
;MSVLKILKGTFHNVQQDIVDGLRTLTSSDGQPRHEQLRNIKNKEINLNVGADLLYGYQQTWSAIQAETKDSAKKAEEVSTLLQPMFQVWDKCGESVTQLEEEVKNIPSILNTLEQLQKLIAGLRQDFIVAEKGLEVLENLCEEQELKKNFLIEQKKLTAYRLQKESEAEKIKVVMAQDHAKKMAKLESQKRINLQERAEVFTSAFQEDLEYYRTHGHPDRVPTEFPKVSSLSEIVIEEDKQELDSFLGPPDGSPTHRLRTPALSKVKFM
;
A
#
# COMPACT_ATOMS: atom_id res chain seq x y z
N MET A 1 73.36 39.17 -45.16
CA MET A 1 74.78 39.60 -45.15
C MET A 1 75.41 39.16 -43.84
N SER A 2 76.37 38.24 -43.91
CA SER A 2 76.75 37.35 -42.81
C SER A 2 77.39 38.09 -41.63
N VAL A 3 76.88 37.81 -40.42
CA VAL A 3 77.39 38.28 -39.10
C VAL A 3 78.90 38.05 -38.95
N LEU A 4 79.42 37.04 -39.64
CA LEU A 4 80.85 36.70 -39.72
C LEU A 4 81.71 37.80 -40.36
N LYS A 5 81.17 38.57 -41.32
CA LYS A 5 81.88 39.73 -41.91
C LYS A 5 81.96 40.90 -40.93
N ILE A 6 80.91 41.10 -40.13
CA ILE A 6 80.87 42.14 -39.10
C ILE A 6 81.87 41.81 -38.00
N LEU A 7 81.89 40.56 -37.53
CA LEU A 7 82.83 40.12 -36.49
C LEU A 7 84.30 40.16 -36.96
N LYS A 8 84.56 39.86 -38.23
CA LYS A 8 85.90 39.99 -38.82
C LYS A 8 86.34 41.46 -38.93
N GLY A 9 85.40 42.36 -39.23
CA GLY A 9 85.65 43.81 -39.24
C GLY A 9 85.91 44.38 -37.86
N THR A 10 85.13 43.98 -36.84
CA THR A 10 85.35 44.43 -35.45
C THR A 10 86.66 43.90 -34.89
N PHE A 11 87.03 42.64 -35.18
CA PHE A 11 88.31 42.08 -34.76
C PHE A 11 89.50 42.78 -35.43
N HIS A 12 89.38 43.11 -36.72
CA HIS A 12 90.42 43.86 -37.43
C HIS A 12 90.61 45.27 -36.85
N ASN A 13 89.51 45.97 -36.52
CA ASN A 13 89.58 47.28 -35.87
C ASN A 13 90.22 47.20 -34.49
N VAL A 14 89.86 46.21 -33.67
CA VAL A 14 90.50 46.01 -32.36
C VAL A 14 91.99 45.68 -32.50
N GLN A 15 92.39 44.91 -33.51
CA GLN A 15 93.80 44.67 -33.79
C GLN A 15 94.53 45.94 -34.22
N GLN A 16 93.92 46.78 -35.06
CA GLN A 16 94.47 48.06 -35.48
C GLN A 16 94.67 48.98 -34.27
N ASP A 17 93.65 49.09 -33.41
CA ASP A 17 93.68 49.93 -32.21
C ASP A 17 94.76 49.47 -31.21
N ILE A 18 94.96 48.15 -31.07
CA ILE A 18 96.04 47.59 -30.23
C ILE A 18 97.41 47.89 -30.85
N VAL A 19 97.57 47.73 -32.16
CA VAL A 19 98.84 48.00 -32.85
C VAL A 19 99.18 49.49 -32.81
N ASP A 20 98.20 50.37 -33.02
CA ASP A 20 98.39 51.82 -32.92
C ASP A 20 98.64 52.25 -31.48
N GLY A 21 97.99 51.64 -30.50
CA GLY A 21 98.32 51.79 -29.08
C GLY A 21 99.76 51.39 -28.76
N LEU A 22 100.22 50.24 -29.27
CA LEU A 22 101.60 49.75 -29.10
C LEU A 22 102.62 50.63 -29.81
N ARG A 23 102.29 51.14 -31.00
CA ARG A 23 103.12 52.08 -31.77
C ARG A 23 103.26 53.42 -31.04
N THR A 24 102.19 53.87 -30.39
CA THR A 24 102.20 55.08 -29.56
C THR A 24 103.07 54.90 -28.32
N LEU A 25 103.03 53.72 -27.68
CA LEU A 25 103.89 53.40 -26.54
C LEU A 25 105.37 53.21 -26.92
N THR A 26 105.66 52.70 -28.13
CA THR A 26 107.03 52.47 -28.61
C THR A 26 107.67 53.68 -29.30
N SER A 27 106.88 54.68 -29.72
CA SER A 27 107.39 55.92 -30.35
C SER A 27 107.79 57.00 -29.35
N SER A 28 107.72 56.73 -28.04
CA SER A 28 108.06 57.70 -26.97
C SER A 28 109.52 57.63 -26.47
N ASP A 29 110.43 56.91 -27.13
CA ASP A 29 111.83 56.79 -26.67
C ASP A 29 112.76 57.91 -27.18
N GLY A 30 112.24 59.15 -27.22
CA GLY A 30 112.94 60.35 -27.70
C GLY A 30 113.24 61.42 -26.65
N GLN A 31 112.99 61.15 -25.36
CA GLN A 31 113.39 62.06 -24.28
C GLN A 31 114.35 61.36 -23.29
N PRO A 32 115.53 61.94 -23.00
CA PRO A 32 116.46 61.35 -22.05
C PRO A 32 115.83 61.35 -20.64
N ARG A 33 115.71 60.15 -20.03
CA ARG A 33 115.23 59.92 -18.65
C ARG A 33 115.87 60.83 -17.58
N HIS A 34 117.01 61.44 -17.87
CA HIS A 34 117.73 62.35 -16.97
C HIS A 34 117.02 63.71 -16.75
N GLU A 35 116.25 64.20 -17.73
CA GLU A 35 115.48 65.46 -17.59
C GLU A 35 114.16 65.25 -16.84
N GLN A 36 113.50 64.10 -17.05
CA GLN A 36 112.29 63.73 -16.33
C GLN A 36 112.56 63.54 -14.82
N LEU A 37 113.73 63.00 -14.46
CA LEU A 37 114.14 62.85 -13.05
C LEU A 37 114.58 64.16 -12.38
N ARG A 38 115.15 65.13 -13.14
CA ARG A 38 115.44 66.48 -12.62
C ARG A 38 114.16 67.28 -12.32
N ASN A 39 113.13 67.13 -13.16
CA ASN A 39 111.83 67.77 -12.94
C ASN A 39 111.06 67.23 -11.72
N ILE A 40 111.36 66.01 -11.26
CA ILE A 40 110.77 65.44 -10.04
C ILE A 40 111.47 66.00 -8.79
N LYS A 41 112.77 66.33 -8.88
CA LYS A 41 113.54 66.88 -7.75
C LYS A 41 113.18 68.34 -7.41
N ASN A 42 112.62 69.08 -8.37
CA ASN A 42 112.23 70.49 -8.24
C ASN A 42 110.71 70.70 -8.07
N LYS A 43 109.92 69.63 -8.01
CA LYS A 43 108.49 69.71 -7.68
C LYS A 43 108.33 69.44 -6.20
N GLU A 44 107.70 70.35 -5.46
CA GLU A 44 107.21 70.07 -4.11
C GLU A 44 106.26 68.87 -4.21
N ILE A 45 106.77 67.69 -3.83
CA ILE A 45 105.95 66.48 -3.77
C ILE A 45 105.06 66.66 -2.54
N ASN A 46 103.78 66.97 -2.78
CA ASN A 46 102.81 67.05 -1.71
C ASN A 46 102.58 65.64 -1.15
N LEU A 47 103.25 65.34 -0.04
CA LEU A 47 103.16 64.07 0.69
C LEU A 47 101.73 63.79 1.20
N ASN A 48 100.85 64.80 1.23
CA ASN A 48 99.46 64.66 1.66
C ASN A 48 98.52 64.17 0.56
N VAL A 49 98.97 64.04 -0.70
CA VAL A 49 98.12 63.53 -1.81
C VAL A 49 97.59 62.12 -1.51
N GLY A 50 98.37 61.30 -0.80
CA GLY A 50 97.89 59.99 -0.33
C GLY A 50 96.80 60.10 0.73
N ALA A 51 96.87 61.09 1.61
CA ALA A 51 95.85 61.36 2.63
C ALA A 51 94.56 61.93 2.00
N ASP A 52 94.67 62.83 1.03
CA ASP A 52 93.53 63.38 0.29
C ASP A 52 92.83 62.30 -0.54
N LEU A 53 93.59 61.40 -1.16
CA LEU A 53 93.06 60.24 -1.89
C LEU A 53 92.33 59.28 -0.94
N LEU A 54 92.93 58.95 0.20
CA LEU A 54 92.32 58.10 1.21
C LEU A 54 91.03 58.73 1.75
N TYR A 55 91.04 60.03 2.03
CA TYR A 55 89.87 60.78 2.46
C TYR A 55 88.76 60.76 1.40
N GLY A 56 89.11 60.95 0.12
CA GLY A 56 88.16 60.83 -1.00
C GLY A 56 87.52 59.44 -1.07
N TYR A 57 88.33 58.37 -0.99
CA TYR A 57 87.82 57.01 -0.93
C TYR A 57 86.95 56.76 0.30
N GLN A 58 87.34 57.25 1.47
CA GLN A 58 86.55 57.14 2.69
C GLN A 58 85.19 57.83 2.56
N GLN A 59 85.13 58.99 1.91
CA GLN A 59 83.87 59.70 1.69
C GLN A 59 82.97 58.99 0.69
N THR A 60 83.52 58.52 -0.44
CA THR A 60 82.74 57.72 -1.41
C THR A 60 82.24 56.42 -0.79
N TRP A 61 83.06 55.73 0.00
CA TRP A 61 82.67 54.53 0.73
C TRP A 61 81.54 54.81 1.73
N SER A 62 81.65 55.90 2.49
CA SER A 62 80.61 56.34 3.43
C SER A 62 79.28 56.62 2.73
N ALA A 63 79.32 57.30 1.57
CA ALA A 63 78.13 57.58 0.77
C ALA A 63 77.48 56.28 0.24
N ILE A 64 78.28 55.36 -0.32
CA ILE A 64 77.79 54.06 -0.79
C ILE A 64 77.18 53.27 0.37
N GLN A 65 77.80 53.27 1.54
CA GLN A 65 77.29 52.56 2.71
C GLN A 65 75.97 53.17 3.21
N ALA A 66 75.83 54.50 3.16
CA ALA A 66 74.59 55.18 3.52
C ALA A 66 73.45 54.83 2.54
N GLU A 67 73.72 54.87 1.23
CA GLU A 67 72.73 54.49 0.20
C GLU A 67 72.35 53.01 0.28
N THR A 68 73.32 52.13 0.53
CA THR A 68 73.06 50.69 0.72
C THR A 68 72.18 50.45 1.95
N LYS A 69 72.41 51.18 3.05
CA LYS A 69 71.56 51.10 4.25
C LYS A 69 70.14 51.61 3.98
N ASP A 70 70.00 52.70 3.23
CA ASP A 70 68.68 53.24 2.87
C ASP A 70 67.93 52.28 1.93
N SER A 71 68.62 51.70 0.95
CA SER A 71 68.06 50.67 0.07
C SER A 71 67.64 49.41 0.85
N ALA A 72 68.43 48.98 1.84
CA ALA A 72 68.08 47.85 2.68
C ALA A 72 66.82 48.12 3.51
N LYS A 73 66.69 49.33 4.08
CA LYS A 73 65.49 49.75 4.82
C LYS A 73 64.25 49.76 3.93
N LYS A 74 64.33 50.33 2.73
CA LYS A 74 63.21 50.32 1.77
C LYS A 74 62.80 48.90 1.37
N ALA A 75 63.77 48.01 1.20
CA ALA A 75 63.48 46.59 0.93
C ALA A 75 62.78 45.90 2.11
N GLU A 76 63.18 46.22 3.35
CA GLU A 76 62.52 45.74 4.57
C GLU A 76 61.08 46.26 4.67
N GLU A 77 60.85 47.55 4.41
CA GLU A 77 59.50 48.15 4.37
C GLU A 77 58.59 47.44 3.35
N VAL A 78 59.07 47.23 2.12
CA VAL A 78 58.33 46.47 1.11
C VAL A 78 58.05 45.04 1.56
N SER A 79 59.04 44.37 2.17
CA SER A 79 58.86 43.02 2.70
C SER A 79 57.77 42.96 3.77
N THR A 80 57.74 43.93 4.68
CA THR A 80 56.71 44.02 5.73
C THR A 80 55.31 44.26 5.16
N LEU A 81 55.19 45.05 4.08
CA LEU A 81 53.91 45.26 3.40
C LEU A 81 53.46 44.03 2.60
N LEU A 82 54.40 43.27 2.03
CA LEU A 82 54.10 42.12 1.17
C LEU A 82 53.69 40.87 1.97
N GLN A 83 54.23 40.68 3.18
CA GLN A 83 53.91 39.54 4.04
C GLN A 83 52.40 39.33 4.28
N PRO A 84 51.59 40.35 4.68
CA PRO A 84 50.16 40.16 4.86
C PRO A 84 49.44 39.84 3.53
N MET A 85 49.92 40.35 2.39
CA MET A 85 49.33 40.03 1.09
C MET A 85 49.52 38.55 0.74
N PHE A 86 50.70 37.98 0.99
CA PHE A 86 50.93 36.55 0.81
C PHE A 86 50.05 35.71 1.74
N GLN A 87 49.88 36.11 3.00
CA GLN A 87 48.96 35.41 3.91
C GLN A 87 47.51 35.44 3.42
N VAL A 88 47.04 36.55 2.85
CA VAL A 88 45.70 36.63 2.25
C VAL A 88 45.60 35.75 1.01
N TRP A 89 46.65 35.73 0.18
CA TRP A 89 46.71 34.88 -1.00
C TRP A 89 46.65 33.40 -0.64
N ASP A 90 47.46 32.97 0.33
CA ASP A 90 47.49 31.59 0.81
C ASP A 90 46.11 31.16 1.37
N LYS A 91 45.49 32.01 2.21
CA LYS A 91 44.13 31.76 2.71
C LYS A 91 43.08 31.68 1.61
N CYS A 92 43.20 32.53 0.59
CA CYS A 92 42.31 32.48 -0.57
C CYS A 92 42.51 31.17 -1.35
N GLY A 93 43.76 30.74 -1.53
CA GLY A 93 44.09 29.44 -2.11
C GLY A 93 43.48 28.29 -1.32
N GLU A 94 43.67 28.24 0.00
CA GLU A 94 43.06 27.24 0.87
C GLU A 94 41.54 27.21 0.74
N SER A 95 40.89 28.38 0.77
CA SER A 95 39.43 28.49 0.63
C SER A 95 38.93 27.98 -0.72
N VAL A 96 39.66 28.26 -1.81
CA VAL A 96 39.33 27.78 -3.16
C VAL A 96 39.51 26.26 -3.26
N THR A 97 40.58 25.71 -2.68
CA THR A 97 40.78 24.25 -2.66
C THR A 97 39.70 23.53 -1.86
N GLN A 98 39.28 24.07 -0.71
CA GLN A 98 38.17 23.52 0.07
C GLN A 98 36.86 23.56 -0.73
N LEU A 99 36.58 24.67 -1.42
CA LEU A 99 35.41 24.77 -2.28
C LEU A 99 35.46 23.76 -3.43
N GLU A 100 36.63 23.55 -4.04
CA GLU A 100 36.82 22.54 -5.09
C GLU A 100 36.50 21.13 -4.59
N GLU A 101 36.98 20.78 -3.39
CA GLU A 101 36.70 19.49 -2.75
C GLU A 101 35.20 19.31 -2.46
N GLU A 102 34.53 20.32 -1.91
CA GLU A 102 33.09 20.27 -1.65
C GLU A 102 32.27 20.15 -2.95
N VAL A 103 32.64 20.90 -4.00
CA VAL A 103 31.98 20.81 -5.32
C VAL A 103 32.18 19.43 -5.93
N LYS A 104 33.35 18.82 -5.76
CA LYS A 104 33.64 17.46 -6.23
C LYS A 104 32.81 16.39 -5.49
N ASN A 105 32.33 16.67 -4.29
CA ASN A 105 31.46 15.77 -3.53
C ASN A 105 29.98 15.84 -3.96
N ILE A 106 29.53 16.93 -4.60
CA ILE A 106 28.14 17.12 -5.03
C ILE A 106 27.59 15.95 -5.88
N PRO A 107 28.31 15.42 -6.89
CA PRO A 107 27.84 14.29 -7.68
C PRO A 107 27.60 13.02 -6.86
N SER A 108 28.39 12.79 -5.80
CA SER A 108 28.17 11.67 -4.88
C SER A 108 26.86 11.83 -4.12
N ILE A 109 26.59 13.04 -3.62
CA ILE A 109 25.32 13.37 -2.94
C ILE A 109 24.13 13.23 -3.90
N LEU A 110 24.30 13.62 -5.16
CA LEU A 110 23.26 13.46 -6.18
C LEU A 110 22.98 11.98 -6.47
N ASN A 111 24.00 11.15 -6.57
CA ASN A 111 23.83 9.70 -6.74
C ASN A 111 23.14 9.06 -5.53
N THR A 112 23.50 9.42 -4.30
CA THR A 112 22.80 8.91 -3.12
C THR A 112 21.34 9.36 -3.08
N LEU A 113 21.04 10.60 -3.48
CA LEU A 113 19.68 11.09 -3.62
C LEU A 113 18.88 10.32 -4.67
N GLU A 114 19.47 10.03 -5.84
CA GLU A 114 18.84 9.22 -6.87
C GLU A 114 18.57 7.78 -6.41
N GLN A 115 19.47 7.19 -5.64
CA GLN A 115 19.28 5.86 -5.03
C GLN A 115 18.14 5.88 -4.02
N LEU A 116 18.08 6.88 -3.16
CA LEU A 116 16.96 7.07 -2.22
C LEU A 116 15.64 7.27 -2.96
N GLN A 117 15.63 8.04 -4.05
CA GLN A 117 14.43 8.22 -4.87
C GLN A 117 13.97 6.90 -5.49
N LYS A 118 14.89 6.07 -6.00
CA LYS A 118 14.58 4.73 -6.53
C LYS A 118 14.02 3.81 -5.43
N LEU A 119 14.60 3.83 -4.23
CA LEU A 119 14.13 3.05 -3.10
C LEU A 119 12.72 3.48 -2.68
N ILE A 120 12.45 4.78 -2.59
CA ILE A 120 11.11 5.31 -2.29
C ILE A 120 10.10 4.90 -3.37
N ALA A 121 10.49 4.94 -4.65
CA ALA A 121 9.64 4.50 -5.74
C ALA A 121 9.32 2.99 -5.65
N GLY A 122 10.32 2.17 -5.33
CA GLY A 122 10.14 0.73 -5.06
C GLY A 122 9.19 0.49 -3.89
N LEU A 123 9.40 1.17 -2.77
CA LEU A 123 8.55 1.04 -1.59
C LEU A 123 7.10 1.43 -1.87
N ARG A 124 6.86 2.49 -2.66
CA ARG A 124 5.51 2.87 -3.12
C ARG A 124 4.86 1.76 -3.94
N GLN A 125 5.61 1.10 -4.81
CA GLN A 125 5.11 -0.02 -5.59
C GLN A 125 4.76 -1.22 -4.71
N ASP A 126 5.60 -1.52 -3.71
CA ASP A 126 5.36 -2.59 -2.74
C ASP A 126 4.09 -2.32 -1.92
N PHE A 127 3.86 -1.07 -1.52
CA PHE A 127 2.61 -0.68 -0.85
C PHE A 127 1.39 -0.90 -1.73
N ILE A 128 1.44 -0.55 -3.02
CA ILE A 128 0.32 -0.81 -3.94
C ILE A 128 0.04 -2.33 -4.05
N VAL A 129 1.08 -3.16 -4.06
CA VAL A 129 0.91 -4.62 -4.09
C VAL A 129 0.32 -5.12 -2.77
N ALA A 130 0.78 -4.61 -1.63
CA ALA A 130 0.25 -4.96 -0.33
C ALA A 130 -1.22 -4.54 -0.16
N GLU A 131 -1.59 -3.34 -0.60
CA GLU A 131 -2.97 -2.84 -0.60
C GLU A 131 -3.89 -3.74 -1.41
N LYS A 132 -3.48 -4.12 -2.63
CA LYS A 132 -4.23 -5.08 -3.46
C LYS A 132 -4.35 -6.46 -2.80
N GLY A 133 -3.28 -6.93 -2.16
CA GLY A 133 -3.31 -8.17 -1.40
C GLY A 133 -4.29 -8.12 -0.23
N LEU A 134 -4.37 -6.98 0.46
CA LEU A 134 -5.30 -6.76 1.56
C LEU A 134 -6.75 -6.69 1.06
N GLU A 135 -7.02 -6.02 -0.06
CA GLU A 135 -8.33 -5.98 -0.70
C GLU A 135 -8.82 -7.40 -1.06
N VAL A 136 -7.95 -8.23 -1.64
CA VAL A 136 -8.30 -9.64 -1.93
C VAL A 136 -8.59 -10.42 -0.65
N LEU A 137 -7.82 -10.19 0.41
CA LEU A 137 -8.02 -10.86 1.70
C LEU A 137 -9.33 -10.44 2.35
N GLU A 138 -9.67 -9.15 2.32
CA GLU A 138 -10.94 -8.61 2.82
C GLU A 138 -12.13 -9.26 2.10
N ASN A 139 -12.12 -9.27 0.76
CA ASN A 139 -13.15 -9.92 -0.05
C ASN A 139 -13.32 -11.41 0.31
N LEU A 140 -12.21 -12.13 0.53
CA LEU A 140 -12.25 -13.54 0.89
C LEU A 140 -12.81 -13.78 2.30
N CYS A 141 -12.48 -12.90 3.26
CA CYS A 141 -13.04 -12.93 4.60
C CYS A 141 -14.55 -12.67 4.58
N GLU A 142 -15.01 -11.67 3.83
CA GLU A 142 -16.44 -11.38 3.66
C GLU A 142 -17.20 -12.56 3.03
N GLU A 143 -16.64 -13.16 1.97
CA GLU A 143 -17.23 -14.32 1.32
C GLU A 143 -17.33 -15.52 2.29
N GLN A 144 -16.29 -15.75 3.09
CA GLN A 144 -16.29 -16.80 4.10
C GLN A 144 -17.34 -16.55 5.17
N GLU A 145 -17.48 -15.31 5.65
CA GLU A 145 -18.49 -14.95 6.63
C GLU A 145 -19.91 -15.14 6.07
N LEU A 146 -20.15 -14.71 4.83
CA LEU A 146 -21.44 -14.89 4.17
C LEU A 146 -21.78 -16.38 4.00
N LYS A 147 -20.82 -17.22 3.59
CA LYS A 147 -20.99 -18.68 3.53
C LYS A 147 -21.31 -19.27 4.88
N LYS A 148 -20.62 -18.85 5.94
CA LYS A 148 -20.89 -19.29 7.32
C LYS A 148 -22.32 -18.95 7.73
N ASN A 149 -22.74 -17.70 7.50
CA ASN A 149 -24.08 -17.23 7.84
C ASN A 149 -25.16 -17.97 7.05
N PHE A 150 -24.95 -18.20 5.75
CA PHE A 150 -25.82 -19.01 4.91
C PHE A 150 -25.99 -20.44 5.47
N LEU A 151 -24.89 -21.10 5.85
CA LEU A 151 -24.94 -22.44 6.44
C LEU A 151 -25.69 -22.47 7.78
N ILE A 152 -25.54 -21.43 8.60
CA ILE A 152 -26.27 -21.30 9.87
C ILE A 152 -27.78 -21.18 9.60
N GLU A 153 -28.18 -20.30 8.68
CA GLU A 153 -29.60 -20.14 8.33
C GLU A 153 -30.18 -21.39 7.68
N GLN A 154 -29.42 -22.06 6.81
CA GLN A 154 -29.82 -23.33 6.24
C GLN A 154 -30.05 -24.39 7.33
N LYS A 155 -29.14 -24.49 8.32
CA LYS A 155 -29.31 -25.39 9.46
C LYS A 155 -30.58 -25.05 10.26
N LYS A 156 -30.83 -23.78 10.56
CA LYS A 156 -32.06 -23.33 11.24
C LYS A 156 -33.31 -23.73 10.46
N LEU A 157 -33.33 -23.52 9.15
CA LEU A 157 -34.45 -23.90 8.28
C LEU A 157 -34.69 -25.42 8.28
N THR A 158 -33.63 -26.22 8.19
CA THR A 158 -33.76 -27.69 8.24
C THR A 158 -34.29 -28.18 9.59
N ALA A 159 -33.81 -27.61 10.69
CA ALA A 159 -34.30 -27.94 12.03
C ALA A 159 -35.78 -27.55 12.22
N TYR A 160 -36.15 -26.34 11.77
CA TYR A 160 -37.54 -25.89 11.80
C TYR A 160 -38.47 -26.80 10.98
N ARG A 161 -38.05 -27.18 9.77
CA ARG A 161 -38.80 -28.09 8.91
C ARG A 161 -39.01 -29.44 9.59
N LEU A 162 -37.94 -30.03 10.14
CA LEU A 162 -38.02 -31.31 10.84
C LEU A 162 -38.95 -31.23 12.06
N GLN A 163 -38.89 -30.14 12.83
CA GLN A 163 -39.79 -29.91 13.95
C GLN A 163 -41.25 -29.85 13.47
N LYS A 164 -41.52 -29.13 12.38
CA LYS A 164 -42.88 -29.02 11.83
C LYS A 164 -43.41 -30.34 11.26
N GLU A 165 -42.57 -31.12 10.61
CA GLU A 165 -42.91 -32.47 10.16
C GLU A 165 -43.24 -33.38 11.37
N SER A 166 -42.46 -33.30 12.46
CA SER A 166 -42.75 -34.04 13.69
C SER A 166 -44.07 -33.61 14.36
N GLU A 167 -44.34 -32.30 14.43
CA GLU A 167 -45.61 -31.77 14.95
C GLU A 167 -46.80 -32.22 14.11
N ALA A 168 -46.69 -32.16 12.77
CA ALA A 168 -47.72 -32.64 11.86
C ALA A 168 -47.99 -34.14 12.03
N GLU A 169 -46.94 -34.94 12.19
CA GLU A 169 -47.09 -36.39 12.42
C GLU A 169 -47.77 -36.68 13.75
N LYS A 170 -47.43 -35.97 14.82
CA LYS A 170 -48.14 -36.07 16.11
C LYS A 170 -49.63 -35.75 15.96
N ILE A 171 -49.98 -34.69 15.24
CA ILE A 171 -51.38 -34.32 14.98
C ILE A 171 -52.09 -35.43 14.20
N LYS A 172 -51.47 -35.99 13.16
CA LYS A 172 -52.04 -37.12 12.40
C LYS A 172 -52.29 -38.33 13.28
N VAL A 173 -51.34 -38.69 14.14
CA VAL A 173 -51.48 -39.82 15.08
C VAL A 173 -52.64 -39.58 16.06
N VAL A 174 -52.74 -38.37 16.65
CA VAL A 174 -53.85 -38.01 17.54
C VAL A 174 -55.19 -38.08 16.80
N MET A 175 -55.27 -37.52 15.59
CA MET A 175 -56.49 -37.58 14.76
C MET A 175 -56.89 -39.02 14.42
N ALA A 176 -55.93 -39.89 14.08
CA ALA A 176 -56.19 -41.29 13.81
C ALA A 176 -56.68 -42.04 15.06
N GLN A 177 -56.10 -41.77 16.22
CA GLN A 177 -56.55 -42.33 17.49
C GLN A 177 -57.96 -41.88 17.86
N ASP A 178 -58.26 -40.59 17.71
CA ASP A 178 -59.59 -40.05 17.97
C ASP A 178 -60.63 -40.60 17.00
N HIS A 179 -60.28 -40.74 15.72
CA HIS A 179 -61.12 -41.40 14.73
C HIS A 179 -61.39 -42.86 15.11
N ALA A 180 -60.35 -43.63 15.48
CA ALA A 180 -60.50 -45.03 15.91
C ALA A 180 -61.39 -45.16 17.16
N LYS A 181 -61.21 -44.29 18.16
CA LYS A 181 -62.08 -44.24 19.35
C LYS A 181 -63.53 -43.92 18.98
N LYS A 182 -63.76 -42.96 18.09
CA LYS A 182 -65.11 -42.59 17.62
C LYS A 182 -65.77 -43.74 16.87
N MET A 183 -65.03 -44.44 16.01
CA MET A 183 -65.53 -45.61 15.29
C MET A 183 -65.87 -46.76 16.24
N ALA A 184 -65.00 -47.06 17.21
CA ALA A 184 -65.26 -48.09 18.22
C ALA A 184 -66.51 -47.77 19.06
N LYS A 185 -66.71 -46.50 19.44
CA LYS A 185 -67.91 -46.06 20.16
C LYS A 185 -69.17 -46.22 19.31
N LEU A 186 -69.13 -45.80 18.05
CA LEU A 186 -70.25 -45.96 17.11
C LEU A 186 -70.57 -47.43 16.87
N GLU A 187 -69.56 -48.28 16.70
CA GLU A 187 -69.76 -49.72 16.51
C GLU A 187 -70.35 -50.37 17.77
N SER A 188 -69.84 -50.04 18.95
CA SER A 188 -70.40 -50.52 20.23
C SER A 188 -71.86 -50.10 20.40
N GLN A 189 -72.18 -48.84 20.14
CA GLN A 189 -73.56 -48.34 20.19
C GLN A 189 -74.46 -49.07 19.19
N LYS A 190 -73.97 -49.32 17.96
CA LYS A 190 -74.70 -50.13 16.97
C LYS A 190 -74.92 -51.57 17.46
N ARG A 191 -73.93 -52.20 18.10
CA ARG A 191 -74.05 -53.56 18.67
C ARG A 191 -75.08 -53.62 19.78
N ILE A 192 -75.07 -52.66 20.72
CA ILE A 192 -76.05 -52.57 21.80
C ILE A 192 -77.46 -52.40 21.21
N ASN A 193 -77.65 -51.46 20.29
CA ASN A 193 -78.96 -51.25 19.65
C ASN A 193 -79.46 -52.51 18.91
N LEU A 194 -78.57 -53.25 18.24
CA LEU A 194 -78.93 -54.51 17.58
C LEU A 194 -79.29 -55.60 18.59
N GLN A 195 -78.58 -55.66 19.72
CA GLN A 195 -78.86 -56.60 20.80
C GLN A 195 -80.19 -56.28 21.49
N GLU A 196 -80.43 -55.02 21.87
CA GLU A 196 -81.70 -54.58 22.45
C GLU A 196 -82.87 -54.92 21.51
N ARG A 197 -82.70 -54.66 20.20
CA ARG A 197 -83.70 -55.03 19.20
C ARG A 197 -83.92 -56.55 19.13
N ALA A 198 -82.86 -57.35 19.21
CA ALA A 198 -82.95 -58.81 19.23
C ALA A 198 -83.62 -59.33 20.51
N GLU A 199 -83.34 -58.74 21.67
CA GLU A 199 -83.96 -59.07 22.95
C GLU A 199 -85.46 -58.72 22.95
N VAL A 200 -85.84 -57.55 22.43
CA VAL A 200 -87.24 -57.16 22.24
C VAL A 200 -87.96 -58.15 21.32
N PHE A 201 -87.36 -58.51 20.17
CA PHE A 201 -87.94 -59.52 19.29
C PHE A 201 -88.07 -60.90 19.95
N THR A 202 -87.08 -61.29 20.77
CA THR A 202 -87.11 -62.57 21.48
C THR A 202 -88.18 -62.57 22.57
N SER A 203 -88.31 -61.48 23.34
CA SER A 203 -89.35 -61.33 24.36
C SER A 203 -90.75 -61.32 23.75
N ALA A 204 -90.96 -60.58 22.66
CA ALA A 204 -92.23 -60.58 21.93
C ALA A 204 -92.56 -61.98 21.39
N PHE A 205 -91.56 -62.71 20.87
CA PHE A 205 -91.75 -64.08 20.42
C PHE A 205 -92.06 -65.05 21.56
N GLN A 206 -91.44 -64.87 22.73
CA GLN A 206 -91.72 -65.66 23.92
C GLN A 206 -93.15 -65.42 24.41
N GLU A 207 -93.60 -64.16 24.42
CA GLU A 207 -94.96 -63.76 24.73
C GLU A 207 -95.96 -64.37 23.73
N ASP A 208 -95.67 -64.32 22.42
CA ASP A 208 -96.46 -64.98 21.37
C ASP A 208 -96.57 -66.51 21.61
N LEU A 209 -95.49 -67.15 22.03
CA LEU A 209 -95.46 -68.58 22.37
C LEU A 209 -96.28 -68.90 23.63
N GLU A 210 -96.21 -68.06 24.65
CA GLU A 210 -97.01 -68.20 25.87
C GLU A 210 -98.50 -67.98 25.59
N TYR A 211 -98.83 -67.00 24.75
CA TYR A 211 -100.18 -66.80 24.26
C TYR A 211 -100.68 -68.01 23.48
N TYR A 212 -99.86 -68.55 22.56
CA TYR A 212 -100.20 -69.78 21.83
C TYR A 212 -100.44 -70.98 22.75
N ARG A 213 -99.60 -71.16 23.78
CA ARG A 213 -99.77 -72.23 24.78
C ARG A 213 -101.07 -72.11 25.58
N THR A 214 -101.51 -70.88 25.84
CA THR A 214 -102.70 -70.60 26.65
C THR A 214 -104.00 -70.58 25.82
N HIS A 215 -103.95 -70.13 24.56
CA HIS A 215 -105.13 -69.90 23.70
C HIS A 215 -105.22 -70.84 22.48
N GLY A 216 -104.17 -71.61 22.15
CA GLY A 216 -104.15 -72.60 21.07
C GLY A 216 -103.95 -72.06 19.65
N HIS A 217 -103.76 -70.75 19.48
CA HIS A 217 -103.45 -70.07 18.22
C HIS A 217 -102.54 -68.86 18.47
N PRO A 218 -101.74 -68.39 17.49
CA PRO A 218 -100.81 -67.27 17.71
C PRO A 218 -101.58 -65.94 17.85
N ASP A 219 -101.08 -65.02 18.68
CA ASP A 219 -101.62 -63.65 18.81
C ASP A 219 -101.11 -62.77 17.67
N ARG A 220 -101.56 -63.06 16.45
CA ARG A 220 -101.31 -62.15 15.33
C ARG A 220 -102.60 -61.47 14.96
N VAL A 221 -102.68 -60.17 15.27
CA VAL A 221 -103.57 -59.27 14.54
C VAL A 221 -103.21 -59.39 13.05
N PRO A 222 -104.16 -59.65 12.14
CA PRO A 222 -103.89 -59.64 10.71
C PRO A 222 -103.31 -58.28 10.34
N THR A 223 -102.00 -58.23 10.09
CA THR A 223 -101.42 -57.07 9.42
C THR A 223 -101.89 -57.17 7.98
N GLU A 224 -102.78 -56.26 7.58
CA GLU A 224 -103.12 -56.05 6.18
C GLU A 224 -101.86 -55.57 5.45
N PHE A 225 -101.02 -56.51 5.04
CA PHE A 225 -100.07 -56.23 3.99
C PHE A 225 -100.86 -56.03 2.69
N PRO A 226 -100.59 -54.98 1.91
CA PRO A 226 -101.01 -54.97 0.52
C PRO A 226 -100.45 -56.24 -0.12
N LYS A 227 -101.32 -57.07 -0.72
CA LYS A 227 -100.88 -58.20 -1.56
C LYS A 227 -100.22 -57.65 -2.82
N VAL A 228 -98.97 -57.20 -2.71
CA VAL A 228 -98.12 -56.97 -3.88
C VAL A 228 -97.57 -58.33 -4.31
N SER A 229 -98.01 -58.79 -5.48
CA SER A 229 -97.69 -60.12 -6.01
C SER A 229 -96.32 -60.15 -6.71
N SER A 230 -95.60 -59.02 -6.77
CA SER A 230 -94.25 -58.88 -7.32
C SER A 230 -93.56 -57.61 -6.79
N LEU A 231 -92.25 -57.68 -6.58
CA LEU A 231 -91.39 -56.57 -6.10
C LEU A 231 -91.27 -55.40 -7.11
N SER A 232 -91.75 -55.58 -8.34
CA SER A 232 -91.76 -54.57 -9.40
C SER A 232 -92.83 -53.47 -9.20
N GLU A 233 -93.67 -53.57 -8.17
CA GLU A 233 -94.80 -52.67 -7.93
C GLU A 233 -94.61 -51.77 -6.67
N ILE A 234 -93.46 -51.86 -6.00
CA ILE A 234 -93.08 -50.93 -4.92
C ILE A 234 -92.56 -49.65 -5.57
N VAL A 235 -93.38 -48.59 -5.51
CA VAL A 235 -92.92 -47.22 -5.79
C VAL A 235 -92.19 -46.74 -4.54
N ILE A 236 -90.87 -46.69 -4.62
CA ILE A 236 -90.04 -46.03 -3.59
C ILE A 236 -90.22 -44.53 -3.80
N GLU A 237 -90.87 -43.83 -2.88
CA GLU A 237 -90.80 -42.38 -2.83
C GLU A 237 -89.33 -41.99 -2.52
N GLU A 238 -88.61 -41.54 -3.55
CA GLU A 238 -87.25 -41.00 -3.40
C GLU A 238 -87.31 -39.68 -2.65
N ASP A 239 -87.29 -39.72 -1.31
CA ASP A 239 -87.08 -38.51 -0.52
C ASP A 239 -85.60 -38.10 -0.58
N LYS A 240 -85.23 -37.45 -1.69
CA LYS A 240 -83.86 -37.00 -1.97
C LYS A 240 -83.31 -36.08 -0.87
N GLN A 241 -84.17 -35.43 -0.09
CA GLN A 241 -83.74 -34.54 0.98
C GLN A 241 -83.12 -35.29 2.17
N GLU A 242 -83.68 -36.45 2.56
CA GLU A 242 -83.07 -37.29 3.58
C GLU A 242 -81.77 -37.93 3.09
N LEU A 243 -81.71 -38.30 1.81
CA LEU A 243 -80.51 -38.85 1.18
C LEU A 243 -79.38 -37.81 1.13
N ASP A 244 -79.68 -36.56 0.76
CA ASP A 244 -78.73 -35.44 0.73
C ASP A 244 -78.27 -35.04 2.15
N SER A 245 -79.15 -35.17 3.15
CA SER A 245 -78.80 -34.96 4.57
C SER A 245 -77.85 -36.04 5.10
N PHE A 246 -78.07 -37.31 4.71
CA PHE A 246 -77.24 -38.45 5.12
C PHE A 246 -75.88 -38.48 4.43
N LEU A 247 -75.82 -38.13 3.14
CA LEU A 247 -74.58 -38.12 2.35
C LEU A 247 -73.69 -36.90 2.65
N GLY A 248 -74.24 -35.87 3.27
CA GLY A 248 -73.56 -34.59 3.45
C GLY A 248 -73.34 -33.89 2.10
N PRO A 249 -72.99 -32.59 2.10
CA PRO A 249 -72.81 -31.86 0.86
C PRO A 249 -71.74 -32.54 0.00
N PRO A 250 -71.95 -32.67 -1.32
CA PRO A 250 -70.96 -33.23 -2.22
C PRO A 250 -69.69 -32.39 -2.13
N ASP A 251 -68.59 -33.08 -1.83
CA ASP A 251 -67.26 -32.51 -1.73
C ASP A 251 -66.95 -31.69 -3.00
N GLY A 252 -66.84 -30.36 -2.85
CA GLY A 252 -66.85 -29.47 -4.00
C GLY A 252 -66.97 -27.97 -3.70
N SER A 253 -66.60 -27.49 -2.51
CA SER A 253 -66.23 -26.07 -2.37
C SER A 253 -65.16 -25.90 -1.29
N PRO A 254 -64.02 -25.24 -1.59
CA PRO A 254 -62.94 -25.07 -0.63
C PRO A 254 -63.30 -23.98 0.38
N THR A 255 -64.01 -24.34 1.44
CA THR A 255 -64.13 -23.50 2.64
C THR A 255 -62.92 -23.69 3.55
N HIS A 256 -61.74 -23.39 3.02
CA HIS A 256 -60.64 -22.87 3.83
C HIS A 256 -60.01 -21.71 3.07
N ARG A 257 -60.52 -20.49 3.35
CA ARG A 257 -59.72 -19.29 3.13
C ARG A 257 -58.47 -19.44 3.97
N LEU A 258 -57.36 -19.80 3.33
CA LEU A 258 -56.04 -19.49 3.84
C LEU A 258 -55.99 -17.96 3.98
N ARG A 259 -56.01 -17.50 5.23
CA ARG A 259 -55.64 -16.14 5.60
C ARG A 259 -54.17 -15.98 5.25
N THR A 260 -53.89 -15.53 4.03
CA THR A 260 -52.58 -14.99 3.67
C THR A 260 -52.34 -13.73 4.51
N PRO A 261 -51.27 -13.65 5.33
CA PRO A 261 -50.87 -12.36 5.86
C PRO A 261 -50.36 -11.50 4.69
N ALA A 262 -50.91 -10.29 4.59
CA ALA A 262 -50.46 -9.30 3.64
C ALA A 262 -48.97 -9.00 3.88
N LEU A 263 -48.15 -9.22 2.84
CA LEU A 263 -46.82 -8.64 2.74
C LEU A 263 -46.96 -7.12 2.69
N SER A 264 -46.62 -6.46 3.80
CA SER A 264 -46.36 -5.02 3.81
C SER A 264 -45.13 -4.76 2.94
N LYS A 265 -45.33 -3.98 1.87
CA LYS A 265 -44.23 -3.35 1.15
C LYS A 265 -43.52 -2.39 2.11
N VAL A 266 -42.36 -2.79 2.60
CA VAL A 266 -41.38 -1.86 3.17
C VAL A 266 -40.88 -1.00 2.02
N LYS A 267 -41.22 0.29 2.07
CA LYS A 267 -40.73 1.32 1.17
C LYS A 267 -39.37 1.76 1.71
N PHE A 268 -38.28 1.28 1.11
CA PHE A 268 -36.96 1.90 1.26
C PHE A 268 -36.91 3.13 0.36
N MET A 269 -36.87 4.30 0.98
CA MET A 269 -36.11 5.48 0.54
C MET A 269 -35.33 5.96 1.74
#